data_AF-W7VUM0-F1
#
_entry.id   AF-W7VUM0-F1
#
_cell.length_a   1.000
_cell.length_b   1.000
_cell.length_c   1.000
_cell.angle_alpha   90.00
_cell.angle_beta   90.00
_cell.angle_gamma   90.00
#
_symmetry.space_group_name_H-M   'P 1'
#
loop_
_entity.id
_entity.type
_entity.pdbx_description
1 polymer ?
#
loop_
_entity_poly.entity_id
_entity_poly.type
_entity_poly.pdbx_seq_one_letter_code
_entity_poly.pdbx_strand_id
1 'polypeptide(L)'
;MLRNQGVLQDAPGRGLVVAPLDPDYVRHMYDIRASIEGVAARRAAELSAEQAARRGPALIKAGRRAVAQLAFAKMIDADMKFHEFIYGLSGNPLIRPTLETHLTYTQRVMGEVLIRDESSKAIWDQHEDILQAIARGDGDRSEALMRSHLMKAAAVMVERLRNGRKRA
;
A
#
# COMPACT_ATOMS: atom_id res chain seq x y z
N MET A 1 11.56 -9.55 17.37
CA MET A 1 11.22 -9.02 16.03
C MET A 1 9.76 -8.55 15.88
N LEU A 2 8.76 -9.07 16.62
CA LEU A 2 7.37 -8.57 16.57
C LEU A 2 7.11 -7.23 17.30
N ARG A 3 7.87 -6.91 18.35
CA ARG A 3 7.78 -5.63 19.08
C ARG A 3 8.08 -4.41 18.18
N ASN A 4 9.05 -4.53 17.26
CA ASN A 4 9.52 -3.41 16.43
C ASN A 4 8.63 -3.11 15.20
N GLN A 5 7.57 -3.88 14.98
CA GLN A 5 6.67 -3.70 13.83
C GLN A 5 5.33 -3.07 14.24
N GLY A 6 5.20 -2.59 15.49
CA GLY A 6 3.94 -2.05 16.01
C GLY A 6 2.81 -3.09 16.03
N VAL A 7 3.16 -4.39 16.07
CA VAL A 7 2.21 -5.50 16.08
C VAL A 7 1.84 -5.90 17.51
N LEU A 8 2.80 -5.85 18.42
CA LEU A 8 2.64 -6.23 19.82
C LEU A 8 3.15 -5.12 20.75
N GLN A 9 2.42 -4.86 21.83
CA GLN A 9 2.82 -4.00 22.94
C GLN A 9 2.76 -4.78 24.26
N ASP A 10 3.44 -4.27 25.29
CA ASP A 10 3.43 -4.93 26.60
C ASP A 10 2.07 -4.83 27.26
N ALA A 11 1.58 -5.96 27.77
CA ALA A 11 0.37 -6.02 28.57
C ALA A 11 0.66 -5.51 29.99
N PRO A 12 -0.33 -4.94 30.71
CA PRO A 12 -0.23 -4.79 32.16
C PRO A 12 -0.05 -6.18 32.81
N GLY A 13 1.19 -6.52 33.20
CA GLY A 13 1.56 -7.85 33.74
C GLY A 13 2.66 -8.55 32.93
N ARG A 14 2.64 -9.89 32.89
CA ARG A 14 3.54 -10.71 32.05
C ARG A 14 2.83 -11.14 30.77
N GLY A 15 3.03 -10.42 29.67
CA GLY A 15 2.49 -10.80 28.37
C GLY A 15 2.64 -9.72 27.29
N LEU A 16 2.26 -10.07 26.06
CA LEU A 16 2.17 -9.16 24.93
C LEU A 16 0.71 -9.09 24.47
N VAL A 17 0.20 -7.90 24.19
CA VAL A 17 -1.10 -7.69 23.54
C VAL A 17 -0.91 -7.15 22.14
N VAL A 18 -1.87 -7.40 21.26
CA VAL A 18 -1.91 -6.79 19.93
C VAL A 18 -2.02 -5.28 20.08
N ALA A 19 -1.08 -4.54 19.50
CA ALA A 19 -1.12 -3.08 19.58
C ALA A 19 -2.36 -2.56 18.83
N PRO A 20 -3.15 -1.65 19.44
CA PRO A 20 -4.32 -1.07 18.80
C PRO A 20 -3.92 -0.30 17.53
N LEU A 21 -4.81 -0.29 16.55
CA LEU A 21 -4.59 0.48 15.33
C LEU A 21 -4.82 1.96 15.62
N ASP A 22 -3.78 2.78 15.46
CA ASP A 22 -3.79 4.21 15.74
C ASP A 22 -3.90 5.02 14.43
N PRO A 23 -5.01 5.75 14.21
CA PRO A 23 -5.18 6.59 13.02
C PRO A 23 -4.05 7.60 12.81
N ASP A 24 -3.49 8.16 13.88
CA ASP A 24 -2.43 9.17 13.73
C ASP A 24 -1.11 8.51 13.32
N TYR A 25 -0.80 7.34 13.89
CA TYR A 25 0.29 6.50 13.41
C TYR A 25 0.11 6.08 11.94
N VAL A 26 -1.11 5.72 11.51
CA VAL A 26 -1.40 5.42 10.09
C VAL A 26 -1.05 6.61 9.21
N ARG A 27 -1.45 7.83 9.58
CA ARG A 27 -1.11 9.03 8.83
C ARG A 27 0.42 9.21 8.69
N HIS A 28 1.15 9.12 9.80
CA HIS A 28 2.62 9.23 9.79
C HIS A 28 3.30 8.15 8.95
N MET A 29 2.82 6.91 9.03
CA MET A 29 3.31 5.80 8.22
C MET A 29 3.10 6.08 6.72
N TYR A 30 1.91 6.57 6.33
CA TYR A 30 1.64 6.88 4.93
C TYR A 30 2.45 8.09 4.41
N ASP A 31 2.84 9.05 5.26
CA ASP A 31 3.77 10.13 4.88
C ASP A 31 5.15 9.57 4.45
N ILE A 32 5.65 8.58 5.21
CA ILE A 32 6.90 7.88 4.90
C ILE A 32 6.75 7.03 3.64
N ARG A 33 5.66 6.25 3.54
CA ARG A 33 5.36 5.44 2.35
C ARG A 33 5.29 6.32 1.10
N ALA A 34 4.51 7.41 1.12
CA ALA A 34 4.38 8.32 -0.01
C ALA A 34 5.73 8.88 -0.48
N SER A 35 6.64 9.17 0.46
CA SER A 35 7.97 9.66 0.14
C SER A 35 8.85 8.60 -0.52
N ILE A 36 8.91 7.40 0.04
CA ILE A 36 9.79 6.34 -0.47
C ILE A 36 9.23 5.70 -1.74
N GLU A 37 7.92 5.42 -1.77
CA GLU A 37 7.28 4.75 -2.90
C GLU A 37 7.13 5.70 -4.11
N GLY A 38 7.00 7.00 -3.88
CA GLY A 38 7.08 8.01 -4.96
C GLY A 38 8.42 7.93 -5.68
N VAL A 39 9.53 7.90 -4.93
CA VAL A 39 10.87 7.70 -5.49
C VAL A 39 11.00 6.34 -6.18
N ALA A 40 10.39 5.28 -5.62
CA ALA A 40 10.37 3.96 -6.25
C ALA A 40 9.70 3.99 -7.63
N ALA A 41 8.53 4.64 -7.72
CA ALA A 41 7.76 4.76 -8.96
C ALA A 41 8.50 5.56 -10.03
N ARG A 42 9.12 6.68 -9.65
CA ARG A 42 9.98 7.46 -10.55
C ARG A 42 11.10 6.63 -11.13
N ARG A 43 11.87 5.96 -10.26
CA ARG A 43 13.01 5.14 -10.69
C ARG A 43 12.57 3.95 -11.54
N ALA A 44 11.43 3.33 -11.20
CA ALA A 44 10.87 2.26 -12.01
C ALA A 44 10.56 2.72 -13.44
N ALA A 45 10.07 3.95 -13.61
CA ALA A 45 9.82 4.54 -14.91
C ALA A 45 11.13 4.79 -15.67
N GLU A 46 12.10 5.41 -15.01
CA GLU A 46 13.39 5.77 -15.62
C GLU A 46 14.25 4.54 -15.99
N LEU A 47 14.17 3.45 -15.21
CA LEU A 47 15.08 2.30 -15.34
C LEU A 47 14.43 1.05 -15.94
N SER A 48 13.10 0.93 -15.90
CA SER A 48 12.42 -0.36 -16.10
C SER A 48 11.04 -0.26 -16.75
N ALA A 49 10.79 0.79 -17.53
CA ALA A 49 9.54 1.01 -18.26
C ALA A 49 9.09 -0.20 -19.11
N GLU A 50 9.99 -0.80 -19.89
CA GLU A 50 9.63 -1.96 -20.73
C GLU A 50 9.23 -3.18 -19.89
N GLN A 51 9.95 -3.42 -18.78
CA GLN A 51 9.61 -4.51 -17.87
C GLN A 51 8.26 -4.25 -17.16
N ALA A 52 7.97 -2.99 -16.81
CA ALA A 52 6.69 -2.57 -16.28
C ALA A 52 5.56 -2.83 -17.28
N ALA A 53 5.72 -2.40 -18.53
CA ALA A 53 4.75 -2.59 -19.60
C ALA A 53 4.45 -4.07 -19.85
N ARG A 54 5.48 -4.93 -19.81
CA ARG A 54 5.35 -6.37 -20.07
C ARG A 54 4.69 -7.13 -18.93
N ARG A 55 5.05 -6.84 -17.67
CA ARG A 55 4.68 -7.66 -16.50
C ARG A 55 3.52 -7.07 -15.69
N GLY A 56 3.44 -5.74 -15.61
CA GLY A 56 2.46 -5.02 -14.81
C GLY A 56 0.99 -5.31 -15.11
N PRO A 57 0.55 -5.46 -16.39
CA PRO A 57 -0.86 -5.68 -16.70
C PRO A 57 -1.45 -6.94 -16.04
N ALA A 58 -0.64 -7.98 -15.82
CA ALA A 58 -1.06 -9.18 -15.11
C ALA A 58 -1.42 -8.90 -13.64
N LEU A 59 -0.71 -7.98 -12.98
CA LEU A 59 -1.00 -7.58 -11.60
C LEU A 59 -2.29 -6.76 -11.54
N ILE A 60 -2.50 -5.82 -12.46
CA ILE A 60 -3.76 -5.05 -12.57
C ILE A 60 -4.95 -6.01 -12.74
N LYS A 61 -4.84 -6.98 -13.65
CA LYS A 61 -5.89 -7.98 -13.89
C LYS A 61 -6.17 -8.82 -12.64
N ALA A 62 -5.14 -9.27 -11.93
CA ALA A 62 -5.28 -10.04 -10.70
C ALA A 62 -6.02 -9.24 -9.61
N GLY A 63 -5.65 -7.97 -9.46
CA GLY A 63 -6.30 -7.02 -8.56
C GLY A 63 -7.78 -6.79 -8.84
N ARG A 64 -8.09 -6.40 -10.08
CA ARG A 64 -9.47 -6.20 -10.54
C ARG A 64 -10.33 -7.46 -10.36
N ARG A 65 -9.76 -8.65 -10.61
CA ARG A 65 -10.44 -9.93 -10.34
C ARG A 65 -10.71 -10.14 -8.85
N ALA A 66 -9.75 -9.84 -7.98
CA ALA A 66 -9.95 -9.95 -6.54
C ALA A 66 -11.09 -9.04 -6.05
N VAL A 67 -11.16 -7.80 -6.55
CA VAL A 67 -12.25 -6.85 -6.29
C VAL A 67 -13.60 -7.40 -6.77
N ALA A 68 -13.67 -7.88 -8.03
CA ALA A 68 -14.90 -8.42 -8.60
C ALA A 68 -15.44 -9.64 -7.83
N GLN A 69 -14.55 -10.44 -7.24
CA GLN A 69 -14.92 -11.62 -6.45
C GLN A 69 -15.22 -11.32 -4.97
N LEU A 70 -15.11 -10.05 -4.55
CA LEU A 70 -15.23 -9.65 -3.14
C LEU A 70 -14.30 -10.45 -2.21
N ALA A 71 -13.14 -10.88 -2.72
CA ALA A 71 -12.20 -11.74 -2.02
C ALA A 71 -11.15 -10.90 -1.26
N PHE A 72 -11.51 -10.38 -0.10
CA PHE A 72 -10.71 -9.40 0.66
C PHE A 72 -9.24 -9.77 0.86
N ALA A 73 -8.96 -10.98 1.35
CA ALA A 73 -7.59 -11.45 1.54
C ALA A 73 -6.79 -11.40 0.23
N LYS A 74 -7.43 -11.71 -0.91
CA LYS A 74 -6.81 -11.61 -2.24
C LYS A 74 -6.66 -10.16 -2.70
N MET A 75 -7.52 -9.25 -2.27
CA MET A 75 -7.37 -7.82 -2.59
C MET A 75 -6.14 -7.24 -1.88
N ILE A 76 -5.98 -7.52 -0.59
CA ILE A 76 -4.81 -7.09 0.19
C ILE A 76 -3.53 -7.68 -0.40
N ASP A 77 -3.53 -8.98 -0.70
CA ASP A 77 -2.39 -9.65 -1.33
C ASP A 77 -2.04 -9.06 -2.70
N ALA A 78 -3.05 -8.74 -3.53
CA ALA A 78 -2.83 -8.13 -4.84
C ALA A 78 -2.27 -6.69 -4.74
N ASP A 79 -2.76 -5.90 -3.79
CA ASP A 79 -2.26 -4.55 -3.50
C ASP A 79 -0.78 -4.60 -3.11
N MET A 80 -0.43 -5.47 -2.16
CA MET A 80 0.96 -5.66 -1.71
C MET A 80 1.89 -6.10 -2.84
N LYS A 81 1.45 -7.06 -3.66
CA LYS A 81 2.22 -7.51 -4.84
C LYS A 81 2.45 -6.41 -5.86
N PHE A 82 1.48 -5.51 -6.04
CA PHE A 82 1.63 -4.37 -6.96
C PHE A 82 2.71 -3.40 -6.48
N HIS A 83 2.68 -3.02 -5.20
CA HIS A 83 3.70 -2.15 -4.61
C HIS A 83 5.08 -2.83 -4.58
N GLU A 84 5.17 -4.10 -4.18
CA GLU A 84 6.43 -4.87 -4.21
C GLU A 84 7.02 -4.99 -5.61
N PHE A 85 6.16 -5.13 -6.63
CA PHE A 85 6.59 -5.14 -8.02
C PHE A 85 7.30 -3.83 -8.39
N ILE A 86 6.73 -2.68 -8.04
CA ILE A 86 7.35 -1.36 -8.30
C ILE A 86 8.69 -1.22 -7.55
N TYR A 87 8.80 -1.71 -6.32
CA TYR A 87 10.07 -1.69 -5.60
C TYR A 87 11.15 -2.49 -6.33
N GLY A 88 10.79 -3.65 -6.88
CA GLY A 88 11.67 -4.48 -7.69
C GLY A 88 12.15 -3.80 -8.97
N LEU A 89 11.32 -2.93 -9.56
CA LEU A 89 11.68 -2.15 -10.75
C LEU A 89 12.54 -0.91 -10.43
N SER A 90 12.52 -0.42 -9.20
CA SER A 90 13.20 0.83 -8.81
C SER A 90 14.74 0.76 -8.88
N GLY A 91 15.32 -0.45 -8.93
CA GLY A 91 16.76 -0.67 -8.87
C GLY A 91 17.41 -0.22 -7.56
N ASN A 92 16.63 0.13 -6.52
CA ASN A 92 17.16 0.52 -5.21
C ASN A 92 16.90 -0.61 -4.18
N PRO A 93 17.94 -1.36 -3.77
CA PRO A 93 17.78 -2.51 -2.89
C PRO A 93 17.36 -2.13 -1.46
N LEU A 94 17.43 -0.84 -1.09
CA LEU A 94 17.06 -0.37 0.24
C LEU A 94 15.56 -0.08 0.39
N ILE A 95 14.81 0.08 -0.70
CA ILE A 95 13.39 0.47 -0.65
C ILE A 95 12.55 -0.61 0.04
N ARG A 96 12.66 -1.87 -0.40
CA ARG A 96 11.85 -2.96 0.15
C ARG A 96 12.12 -3.22 1.63
N PRO A 97 13.38 -3.37 2.11
CA PRO A 97 13.65 -3.57 3.53
C PRO A 97 13.20 -2.39 4.40
N THR A 98 13.32 -1.15 3.90
CA THR A 98 12.88 0.03 4.64
C THR A 98 11.36 0.05 4.84
N LEU A 99 10.61 -0.38 3.83
CA LEU A 99 9.15 -0.38 3.87
C LEU A 99 8.55 -1.63 4.55
N GLU A 100 9.30 -2.72 4.68
CA GLU A 100 8.80 -4.02 5.18
C GLU A 100 8.02 -3.90 6.49
N THR A 101 8.54 -3.15 7.46
CA THR A 101 7.88 -2.95 8.76
C THR A 101 6.57 -2.15 8.66
N HIS A 102 6.47 -1.23 7.70
CA HIS A 102 5.28 -0.43 7.44
C HIS A 102 4.21 -1.20 6.65
N LEU A 103 4.64 -2.14 5.79
CA LEU A 103 3.72 -2.99 5.01
C LEU A 103 2.92 -3.94 5.90
N THR A 104 3.55 -4.55 6.91
CA THR A 104 2.84 -5.41 7.88
C THR A 104 1.75 -4.62 8.62
N TYR A 105 2.05 -3.38 9.03
CA TYR A 105 1.06 -2.53 9.69
C TYR A 105 -0.05 -2.10 8.72
N THR A 106 0.31 -1.75 7.47
CA THR A 106 -0.65 -1.45 6.40
C THR A 106 -1.63 -2.60 6.18
N GLN A 107 -1.15 -3.84 6.04
CA GLN A 107 -2.00 -5.02 5.85
C GLN A 107 -2.98 -5.21 7.01
N ARG A 108 -2.53 -4.99 8.26
CA ARG A 108 -3.41 -5.05 9.44
C ARG A 108 -4.51 -3.99 9.38
N VAL A 109 -4.16 -2.75 9.04
CA VAL A 109 -5.14 -1.66 8.89
C VAL A 109 -6.14 -1.99 7.79
N MET A 110 -5.66 -2.43 6.62
CA MET A 110 -6.51 -2.86 5.52
C MET A 110 -7.46 -3.99 5.92
N GLY A 111 -6.99 -4.99 6.68
CA GLY A 111 -7.82 -6.08 7.18
C GLY A 111 -8.93 -5.63 8.13
N GLU A 112 -8.69 -4.56 8.90
CA GLU A 112 -9.68 -3.99 9.82
C GLU A 112 -10.74 -3.14 9.09
N VAL A 113 -10.32 -2.33 8.11
CA VAL A 113 -11.18 -1.26 7.56
C VAL A 113 -11.61 -1.43 6.10
N LEU A 114 -11.12 -2.44 5.38
CA LEU A 114 -11.64 -2.74 4.05
C LEU A 114 -13.01 -3.42 4.17
N ILE A 115 -14.05 -2.61 4.03
CA ILE A 115 -15.46 -3.05 3.94
C ILE A 115 -15.86 -3.14 2.46
N ARG A 116 -16.90 -3.94 2.14
CA ARG A 116 -17.48 -4.04 0.78
C ARG A 116 -18.01 -2.67 0.32
N ASP A 117 -17.19 -1.85 -0.32
CA ASP A 117 -17.67 -0.63 -0.96
C ASP A 117 -16.98 -0.36 -2.32
N GLU A 118 -17.53 0.61 -3.04
CA GLU A 118 -17.11 1.00 -4.38
C GLU A 118 -15.69 1.61 -4.42
N SER A 119 -15.11 1.98 -3.26
CA SER A 119 -13.77 2.58 -3.17
C SER A 119 -12.69 1.65 -3.72
N SER A 120 -12.92 0.33 -3.66
CA SER A 120 -11.96 -0.68 -4.10
C SER A 120 -11.80 -0.73 -5.62
N LYS A 121 -12.83 -0.37 -6.40
CA LYS A 121 -12.71 -0.26 -7.86
C LYS A 121 -11.87 0.96 -8.24
N ALA A 122 -12.14 2.10 -7.63
CA ALA A 122 -11.42 3.35 -7.86
C ALA A 122 -9.93 3.28 -7.49
N ILE A 123 -9.53 2.38 -6.59
CA ILE A 123 -8.13 2.14 -6.24
C ILE A 123 -7.37 1.45 -7.38
N TRP A 124 -7.98 0.45 -8.03
CA TRP A 124 -7.31 -0.25 -9.14
C TRP A 124 -7.21 0.58 -10.42
N ASP A 125 -8.08 1.58 -10.59
CA ASP A 125 -7.92 2.59 -11.64
C ASP A 125 -6.67 3.45 -11.38
N GLN A 126 -6.43 3.84 -10.12
CA GLN A 126 -5.21 4.56 -9.74
C GLN A 126 -3.94 3.72 -9.93
N HIS A 127 -3.98 2.42 -9.58
CA HIS A 127 -2.86 1.52 -9.85
C HIS A 127 -2.56 1.40 -11.35
N GLU A 128 -3.60 1.33 -12.18
CA GLU A 128 -3.43 1.29 -13.62
C GLU A 128 -2.82 2.59 -14.16
N ASP A 129 -3.28 3.75 -13.70
CA ASP A 129 -2.69 5.05 -14.07
C ASP A 129 -1.21 5.14 -13.71
N ILE A 130 -0.84 4.71 -12.50
CA ILE A 130 0.56 4.63 -12.04
C ILE A 130 1.36 3.72 -12.95
N LEU A 131 0.88 2.50 -13.19
CA LEU A 131 1.57 1.53 -14.03
C LEU A 131 1.79 2.07 -15.45
N GLN A 132 0.78 2.73 -16.02
CA GLN A 132 0.91 3.29 -17.36
C GLN A 132 1.90 4.44 -17.41
N ALA A 133 1.97 5.30 -16.39
CA ALA A 133 3.01 6.33 -16.30
C ALA A 133 4.42 5.71 -16.24
N ILE A 134 4.59 4.66 -15.43
CA ILE A 134 5.85 3.91 -15.34
C ILE A 134 6.21 3.28 -16.69
N ALA A 135 5.24 2.63 -17.34
CA ALA A 135 5.42 1.97 -18.64
C ALA A 135 5.76 2.95 -19.78
N ARG A 136 5.40 4.23 -19.64
CA ARG A 136 5.77 5.31 -20.57
C ARG A 136 7.13 5.95 -20.26
N GLY A 137 7.79 5.55 -19.17
CA GLY A 137 9.05 6.13 -18.73
C GLY A 137 8.92 7.53 -18.11
N ASP A 138 7.70 7.95 -17.75
CA ASP A 138 7.44 9.27 -17.20
C ASP A 138 7.68 9.27 -15.68
N GLY A 139 8.90 9.59 -15.28
CA GLY A 139 9.35 9.58 -13.89
C GLY A 139 8.57 10.55 -12.99
N ASP A 140 8.45 11.80 -13.41
CA ASP A 140 7.78 12.85 -12.62
C ASP A 140 6.29 12.55 -12.45
N ARG A 141 5.62 12.09 -13.51
CA ARG A 141 4.20 11.69 -13.42
C ARG A 141 4.01 10.46 -12.53
N SER A 142 4.92 9.48 -12.63
CA SER A 142 4.85 8.25 -11.82
C SER A 142 4.98 8.56 -10.33
N GLU A 143 5.91 9.44 -9.95
CA GLU A 143 6.07 9.90 -8.58
C GLU A 143 4.81 10.61 -8.07
N ALA A 144 4.30 11.58 -8.84
CA ALA A 144 3.14 12.36 -8.46
C ALA A 144 1.88 11.48 -8.26
N LEU A 145 1.66 10.52 -9.17
CA LEU A 145 0.54 9.59 -9.07
C LEU A 145 0.66 8.66 -7.86
N MET A 146 1.84 8.09 -7.61
CA MET A 146 2.07 7.21 -6.45
C MET A 146 1.87 7.96 -5.13
N ARG A 147 2.41 9.17 -5.03
CA ARG A 147 2.21 10.04 -3.85
C ARG A 147 0.73 10.35 -3.63
N SER A 148 0.03 10.77 -4.68
CA SER A 148 -1.41 11.05 -4.60
C SER A 148 -2.20 9.81 -4.17
N HIS A 149 -1.91 8.65 -4.73
CA HIS A 149 -2.57 7.40 -4.40
C HIS A 149 -2.43 7.06 -2.91
N LEU A 150 -1.20 7.12 -2.37
CA LEU A 150 -0.93 6.82 -0.97
C LEU A 150 -1.58 7.83 -0.02
N MET A 151 -1.60 9.12 -0.35
CA MET A 151 -2.28 10.13 0.46
C MET A 151 -3.81 9.94 0.47
N LYS A 152 -4.41 9.59 -0.67
CA LYS A 152 -5.84 9.25 -0.75
C LYS A 152 -6.17 8.00 0.06
N ALA A 153 -5.34 6.96 -0.04
CA ALA A 153 -5.48 5.75 0.77
C ALA A 153 -5.38 6.08 2.27
N ALA A 154 -4.41 6.90 2.68
CA ALA A 154 -4.27 7.33 4.07
C ALA A 154 -5.55 7.99 4.60
N ALA A 155 -6.11 8.94 3.85
CA ALA A 155 -7.34 9.64 4.24
C ALA A 155 -8.50 8.67 4.48
N VAL A 156 -8.73 7.73 3.55
CA VAL A 156 -9.78 6.71 3.67
C VAL A 156 -9.55 5.80 4.88
N MET A 157 -8.33 5.30 5.08
CA MET A 157 -8.01 4.39 6.18
C MET A 157 -8.17 5.07 7.54
N VAL A 158 -7.69 6.31 7.67
CA VAL A 158 -7.80 7.13 8.89
C VAL A 158 -9.27 7.41 9.23
N GLU A 159 -10.06 7.82 8.24
CA GLU A 159 -11.49 8.09 8.44
C GLU A 159 -12.22 6.83 8.92
N ARG A 160 -11.99 5.68 8.27
CA ARG A 160 -12.65 4.43 8.65
C ARG A 160 -12.24 3.94 10.04
N LEU A 161 -10.97 4.03 10.41
CA LEU A 161 -10.52 3.68 11.77
C LEU A 161 -11.20 4.57 12.83
N ARG A 162 -11.29 5.88 12.57
CA ARG A 162 -11.97 6.82 13.48
C ARG A 162 -13.46 6.51 13.60
N ASN A 163 -14.12 6.12 12.52
CA ASN A 163 -15.54 5.76 12.52
C ASN A 163 -15.80 4.40 13.17
N GLY A 164 -14.91 3.41 12.99
CA GLY A 164 -14.98 2.10 13.65
C GLY A 164 -14.88 2.22 15.18
N ARG A 165 -13.96 3.04 15.68
CA ARG A 165 -13.82 3.32 17.12
C ARG A 165 -15.06 3.98 17.76
N LYS A 166 -15.86 4.73 17.00
CA LYS A 166 -17.10 5.35 17.52
C LYS A 166 -18.25 4.36 17.69
N ARG A 167 -18.15 3.17 17.09
CA ARG A 167 -19.21 2.15 17.10
C ARG A 167 -18.93 0.98 18.06
N ALA A 168 -17.71 0.91 18.61
CA ALA A 168 -17.28 -0.06 19.61
C ALA A 168 -17.38 0.56 21.02
#